data_AF-L5KGH5-F1
#
_entry.id   AF-L5KGH5-F1
#
_cell.length_a   1.000
_cell.length_b   1.000
_cell.length_c   1.000
_cell.angle_alpha   90.00
_cell.angle_beta   90.00
_cell.angle_gamma   90.00
#
_symmetry.space_group_name_H-M   'P 1'
#
loop_
_entity.id
_entity.type
_entity.pdbx_description
1 polymer ?
#
loop_
_entity_poly.entity_id
_entity_poly.type
_entity_poly.pdbx_seq_one_letter_code
_entity_poly.pdbx_strand_id
1 'polypeptide(L)'
;MTPNVSHNLQCHHNPSVSHNPNVSHDPQCRWSEDHGITHNMMFNTETCWKYSFKTTQNKTEWWDNGVLPLWITVQRQGRKIVSFYYPRGGAKYKGEAVQRSLVESYTPLDSNKTEWRENIDTVVIWLTKED
;
A
#
# COMPACT_ATOMS: atom_id res chain seq x y z
N MET A 1 -39.35 21.32 2.55
CA MET A 1 -39.80 19.98 2.98
C MET A 1 -38.70 19.00 2.63
N THR A 2 -37.90 18.60 3.61
CA THR A 2 -36.84 17.60 3.49
C THR A 2 -37.41 16.24 3.88
N PRO A 3 -37.35 15.19 3.04
CA PRO A 3 -37.72 13.87 3.50
C PRO A 3 -36.53 13.23 4.23
N ASN A 4 -36.82 12.86 5.47
CA ASN A 4 -36.03 12.03 6.35
C ASN A 4 -36.11 10.58 5.83
N VAL A 5 -34.99 9.93 5.54
CA VAL A 5 -34.97 8.48 5.29
C VAL A 5 -34.04 7.83 6.29
N SER A 6 -34.66 6.96 7.08
CA SER A 6 -34.13 6.18 8.19
C SER A 6 -32.80 5.48 7.88
N HIS A 7 -31.85 5.66 8.79
CA HIS A 7 -30.68 4.83 8.94
C HIS A 7 -31.10 3.37 9.19
N ASN A 8 -30.75 2.46 8.27
CA ASN A 8 -30.44 1.07 8.55
C ASN A 8 -30.04 0.37 7.25
N LEU A 9 -28.74 0.29 6.98
CA LEU A 9 -28.18 -0.78 6.16
C LEU A 9 -26.89 -1.26 6.84
N GLN A 10 -27.05 -2.44 7.42
CA GLN A 10 -26.07 -3.28 8.10
C GLN A 10 -24.72 -3.31 7.36
N CYS A 11 -23.64 -3.03 8.08
CA CYS A 11 -22.26 -3.17 7.62
C CYS A 11 -21.94 -4.65 7.33
N HIS A 12 -21.96 -5.08 6.07
CA HIS A 12 -21.43 -6.38 5.68
C HIS A 12 -20.49 -6.23 4.48
N HIS A 13 -19.24 -6.64 4.74
CA HIS A 13 -18.14 -6.84 3.79
C HIS A 13 -17.40 -5.59 3.29
N ASN A 14 -16.43 -5.17 4.10
CA ASN A 14 -15.20 -4.55 3.60
C ASN A 14 -14.47 -5.61 2.74
N PRO A 15 -14.23 -5.41 1.42
CA PRO A 15 -13.57 -6.41 0.62
C PRO A 15 -12.12 -6.57 1.11
N SER A 16 -11.81 -7.73 1.67
CA SER A 16 -10.46 -8.11 2.10
C SER A 16 -9.49 -7.98 0.91
N VAL A 17 -8.70 -6.90 0.89
CA VAL A 17 -7.83 -6.57 -0.24
C VAL A 17 -6.52 -7.39 -0.29
N SER A 18 -6.39 -8.40 0.58
CA SER A 18 -5.24 -9.30 0.67
C SER A 18 -5.71 -10.72 1.07
N HIS A 19 -4.95 -11.76 0.71
CA HIS A 19 -5.19 -13.15 1.18
C HIS A 19 -5.11 -13.29 2.71
N ASN A 20 -4.74 -12.21 3.42
CA ASN A 20 -4.80 -12.05 4.86
C ASN A 20 -5.56 -10.75 5.22
N PRO A 21 -6.72 -10.82 5.89
CA PRO A 21 -7.58 -9.64 6.14
C PRO A 21 -6.91 -8.55 7.00
N ASN A 22 -5.77 -8.82 7.64
CA ASN A 22 -5.13 -7.92 8.59
C ASN A 22 -4.18 -6.85 7.98
N VAL A 23 -3.92 -6.86 6.67
CA VAL A 23 -2.99 -5.89 6.02
C VAL A 23 -3.72 -4.64 5.50
N SER A 24 -4.97 -4.43 5.89
CA SER A 24 -5.87 -3.41 5.33
C SER A 24 -5.99 -2.14 6.18
N HIS A 25 -5.31 -2.05 7.32
CA HIS A 25 -5.23 -0.78 8.06
C HIS A 25 -4.19 0.13 7.43
N ASP A 26 -4.64 1.22 6.79
CA ASP A 26 -3.76 2.32 6.41
C ASP A 26 -2.96 2.77 7.65
N PRO A 27 -1.62 2.91 7.56
CA PRO A 27 -0.82 3.34 8.70
C PRO A 27 -1.14 4.74 9.23
N GLN A 28 -2.05 5.47 8.59
CA GLN A 28 -2.57 6.75 9.06
C GLN A 28 -3.95 6.62 9.72
N CYS A 29 -4.45 5.39 9.91
CA CYS A 29 -5.72 5.06 10.55
C CYS A 29 -6.94 5.79 9.95
N ARG A 30 -6.90 6.08 8.65
CA ARG A 30 -8.01 6.73 7.94
C ARG A 30 -8.85 5.68 7.22
N TRP A 31 -10.12 6.01 6.96
CA TRP A 31 -11.00 5.16 6.18
C TRP A 31 -10.58 5.15 4.70
N SER A 32 -10.84 4.05 4.00
CA SER A 32 -10.49 3.90 2.58
C SER A 32 -11.04 5.00 1.68
N GLU A 33 -12.20 5.56 2.04
CA GLU A 33 -12.85 6.67 1.36
C GLU A 33 -12.14 8.01 1.61
N ASP A 34 -11.55 8.19 2.78
CA ASP A 34 -10.88 9.43 3.19
C ASP A 34 -9.43 9.50 2.68
N HIS A 35 -8.74 8.36 2.56
CA HIS A 35 -7.41 8.30 1.97
C HIS A 35 -7.40 7.92 0.49
N GLY A 36 -8.58 7.83 -0.16
CA GLY A 36 -8.75 7.71 -1.61
C GLY A 36 -8.18 6.44 -2.27
N ILE A 37 -7.80 5.42 -1.49
CA ILE A 37 -7.28 4.14 -2.02
C ILE A 37 -8.24 3.04 -1.56
N THR A 38 -9.22 2.75 -2.40
CA THR A 38 -10.25 1.76 -2.09
C THR A 38 -9.86 0.34 -2.51
N HIS A 39 -8.80 0.19 -3.32
CA HIS A 39 -8.33 -1.10 -3.81
C HIS A 39 -6.82 -1.12 -4.10
N ASN A 40 -6.22 -2.32 -3.98
CA ASN A 40 -4.83 -2.61 -4.38
C ASN A 40 -4.58 -2.61 -5.90
N MET A 41 -5.62 -2.40 -6.70
CA MET A 41 -5.58 -2.42 -8.17
C MET A 41 -6.12 -1.08 -8.64
N MET A 42 -5.34 -0.35 -9.42
CA MET A 42 -5.77 0.91 -9.99
C MET A 42 -6.91 0.65 -10.98
N PHE A 43 -7.96 1.46 -10.87
CA PHE A 43 -9.02 1.54 -11.86
C PHE A 43 -9.07 2.94 -12.44
N ASN A 44 -8.98 3.04 -13.77
CA ASN A 44 -9.13 4.31 -14.48
C ASN A 44 -10.59 4.43 -14.94
N THR A 45 -11.31 5.44 -14.44
CA THR A 45 -12.74 5.64 -14.71
C THR A 45 -13.05 6.16 -16.11
N GLU A 46 -12.09 6.83 -16.77
CA GLU A 46 -12.27 7.37 -18.13
C GLU A 46 -12.16 6.26 -19.19
N THR A 47 -11.22 5.34 -18.98
CA THR A 47 -10.92 4.24 -19.91
C THR A 47 -11.54 2.91 -19.50
N CYS A 48 -12.14 2.84 -18.30
CA CYS A 48 -12.63 1.63 -17.65
C CYS A 48 -11.56 0.54 -17.49
N TRP A 49 -10.28 0.90 -17.52
CA TRP A 49 -9.18 -0.05 -17.44
C TRP A 49 -8.80 -0.38 -15.99
N LYS A 50 -8.62 -1.68 -15.70
CA LYS A 50 -8.17 -2.19 -14.40
C LYS A 50 -6.74 -2.72 -14.51
N TYR A 51 -5.82 -2.12 -13.77
CA TYR A 51 -4.43 -2.56 -13.71
C TYR A 51 -4.25 -3.73 -12.75
N SER A 52 -3.30 -4.63 -13.05
CA SER A 52 -2.92 -5.70 -12.10
C SER A 52 -2.36 -5.11 -10.80
N PHE A 53 -2.42 -5.87 -9.70
CA PHE A 53 -1.80 -5.46 -8.42
C PHE A 53 -0.33 -5.08 -8.61
N LYS A 54 0.45 -5.96 -9.25
CA LYS A 54 1.88 -5.78 -9.49
C LYS A 54 2.17 -4.54 -10.33
N THR A 55 1.36 -4.28 -11.36
CA THR A 55 1.46 -3.04 -12.16
C THR A 55 1.12 -1.80 -11.33
N THR A 56 0.11 -1.91 -10.46
CA THR A 56 -0.39 -0.80 -9.65
C THR A 56 0.67 -0.32 -8.66
N GLN A 57 1.53 -1.19 -8.12
CA GLN A 57 2.55 -0.80 -7.12
C GLN A 57 3.48 0.34 -7.58
N ASN A 58 3.72 0.49 -8.88
CA ASN A 58 4.57 1.54 -9.46
C ASN A 58 3.79 2.75 -10.02
N LYS A 59 2.46 2.76 -9.89
CA LYS A 59 1.57 3.84 -10.37
C LYS A 59 1.49 4.96 -9.35
N THR A 60 2.48 5.86 -9.35
CA THR A 60 2.54 6.97 -8.39
C THR A 60 1.25 7.79 -8.39
N GLU A 61 0.64 8.02 -9.55
CA GLU A 61 -0.63 8.75 -9.69
C GLU A 61 -1.83 8.08 -8.99
N TRP A 62 -1.76 6.77 -8.75
CA TRP A 62 -2.77 6.04 -7.97
C TRP A 62 -2.58 6.24 -6.46
N TRP A 63 -1.33 6.27 -6.01
CA TRP A 63 -1.02 6.29 -4.59
C TRP A 63 -0.81 7.69 -4.02
N ASP A 64 -0.27 8.63 -4.80
CA ASP A 64 -0.01 10.01 -4.42
C ASP A 64 -1.21 10.91 -4.72
N ASN A 65 -2.27 10.71 -3.96
CA ASN A 65 -3.54 11.43 -4.10
C ASN A 65 -3.63 12.68 -3.21
N GLY A 66 -2.48 13.29 -2.89
CA GLY A 66 -2.38 14.46 -2.01
C GLY A 66 -2.19 14.12 -0.53
N VAL A 67 -2.32 12.83 -0.17
CA VAL A 67 -2.10 12.32 1.18
C VAL A 67 -0.66 11.85 1.36
N LEU A 68 0.05 12.45 2.32
CA LEU A 68 1.41 12.03 2.64
C LEU A 68 1.43 10.79 3.57
N PRO A 69 2.10 9.68 3.20
CA PRO A 69 2.22 8.51 4.06
C PRO A 69 2.98 8.76 5.35
N LEU A 70 2.67 7.96 6.37
CA LEU A 70 3.41 7.95 7.64
C LEU A 70 4.91 7.71 7.42
N TRP A 71 5.28 6.73 6.61
CA TRP A 71 6.69 6.39 6.39
C TRP A 71 7.46 7.50 5.66
N ILE A 72 6.85 8.25 4.74
CA ILE A 72 7.50 9.43 4.14
C ILE A 72 7.66 10.53 5.20
N THR A 73 6.66 10.72 6.07
CA THR A 73 6.74 11.66 7.19
C THR A 73 7.88 11.31 8.15
N VAL A 74 8.01 10.03 8.49
CA VAL A 74 9.07 9.51 9.38
C VAL A 74 10.44 9.62 8.70
N GLN A 75 10.53 9.34 7.39
CA GLN A 75 11.75 9.55 6.60
C GLN A 75 12.20 11.01 6.61
N ARG A 76 11.28 11.96 6.45
CA ARG A 76 11.57 13.40 6.56
C ARG A 76 12.04 13.83 7.94
N GLN A 77 11.74 13.06 8.98
CA GLN A 77 12.25 13.26 10.34
C GLN A 77 13.64 12.61 10.56
N GLY A 78 14.31 12.17 9.49
CA GLY A 78 15.64 11.57 9.56
C GLY A 78 15.65 10.14 10.11
N ARG A 79 14.50 9.45 10.08
CA ARG A 79 14.41 8.04 10.48
C ARG A 79 14.51 7.14 9.27
N LYS A 80 15.15 5.99 9.48
CA LYS A 80 15.31 4.97 8.45
C LYS A 80 14.01 4.23 8.19
N ILE A 81 13.61 4.16 6.92
CA ILE A 81 12.40 3.48 6.48
C ILE A 81 12.77 2.53 5.35
N VAL A 82 12.24 1.32 5.43
CA VAL A 82 12.37 0.31 4.37
C VAL A 82 11.00 -0.28 4.08
N SER A 83 10.76 -0.67 2.83
CA SER A 83 9.55 -1.35 2.40
C SER A 83 9.91 -2.64 1.67
N PHE A 84 9.27 -3.75 2.03
CA PHE A 84 9.51 -5.05 1.40
C PHE A 84 8.16 -5.70 1.09
N TYR A 85 7.83 -5.82 -0.20
CA TYR A 85 6.56 -6.35 -0.72
C TYR A 85 5.29 -5.71 -0.14
N TYR A 86 5.44 -4.57 0.54
CA TYR A 86 4.32 -3.83 1.07
C TYR A 86 3.71 -2.99 -0.06
N PRO A 87 2.38 -3.09 -0.30
CA PRO A 87 1.68 -2.22 -1.24
C PRO A 87 2.01 -0.76 -0.92
N ARG A 88 1.99 0.12 -1.92
CA ARG A 88 2.28 1.56 -1.75
C ARG A 88 3.78 1.89 -1.53
N GLY A 89 4.62 0.92 -1.13
CA GLY A 89 6.05 1.15 -0.89
C GLY A 89 6.89 1.46 -2.13
N GLY A 90 6.44 1.05 -3.33
CA GLY A 90 7.14 1.28 -4.59
C GLY A 90 6.87 2.63 -5.25
N ALA A 91 5.89 3.38 -4.75
CA ALA A 91 5.48 4.66 -5.32
C ALA A 91 6.26 5.84 -4.73
N LYS A 92 6.19 6.98 -5.44
CA LYS A 92 6.70 8.25 -4.94
C LYS A 92 5.55 9.08 -4.35
N TYR A 93 5.84 9.90 -3.35
CA TYR A 93 4.88 10.82 -2.73
C TYR A 93 5.47 12.22 -2.74
N LYS A 94 4.83 13.17 -3.41
CA LYS A 94 5.38 14.51 -3.63
C LYS A 94 6.81 14.45 -4.20
N GLY A 95 7.06 13.47 -5.08
CA GLY A 95 8.37 13.21 -5.69
C GLY A 95 9.34 12.38 -4.84
N GLU A 96 9.04 12.08 -3.58
CA GLU A 96 9.92 11.33 -2.66
C GLU A 96 9.60 9.84 -2.66
N ALA A 97 10.61 8.99 -2.87
CA ALA A 97 10.51 7.54 -2.71
C ALA A 97 10.92 7.12 -1.30
N VAL A 98 10.49 5.94 -0.88
CA VAL A 98 11.03 5.26 0.32
C VAL A 98 12.52 4.95 0.11
N GLN A 99 13.35 5.17 1.13
CA GLN A 99 14.81 4.98 1.09
C GLN A 99 15.23 3.61 0.51
N ARG A 100 14.59 2.54 0.98
CA ARG A 100 14.68 1.21 0.37
C ARG A 100 13.31 0.65 0.13
N SER A 101 13.08 0.15 -1.07
CA SER A 101 11.83 -0.48 -1.44
C SER A 101 12.07 -1.65 -2.38
N LEU A 102 11.42 -2.77 -2.09
CA LEU A 102 11.29 -3.87 -3.04
C LEU A 102 9.82 -4.19 -3.26
N VAL A 103 9.44 -4.17 -4.53
CA VAL A 103 8.09 -4.46 -5.00
C VAL A 103 8.03 -5.91 -5.46
N GLU A 104 6.91 -6.58 -5.24
CA GLU A 104 6.72 -7.98 -5.64
C GLU A 104 6.95 -8.14 -7.16
N SER A 105 7.79 -9.11 -7.54
CA SER A 105 8.06 -9.42 -8.95
C SER A 105 6.86 -10.07 -9.62
N TYR A 106 6.82 -10.11 -10.96
CA TYR A 106 5.75 -10.79 -11.71
C TYR A 106 5.79 -12.32 -11.60
N THR A 107 6.95 -12.90 -11.28
CA THR A 107 7.09 -14.33 -11.05
C THR A 107 6.33 -14.75 -9.79
N PRO A 108 5.83 -16.00 -9.72
CA PRO A 108 5.25 -16.52 -8.48
C PRO A 108 6.27 -16.41 -7.35
N LEU A 109 5.84 -15.93 -6.18
CA LEU A 109 6.58 -16.10 -4.95
C LEU A 109 6.54 -17.59 -4.62
N ASP A 110 7.70 -18.22 -4.39
CA ASP A 110 7.70 -19.60 -3.98
C ASP A 110 7.24 -19.67 -2.52
N SER A 111 6.51 -20.72 -2.16
CA SER A 111 6.12 -21.00 -0.76
C SER A 111 7.30 -21.55 0.06
N ASN A 112 8.52 -21.18 -0.32
CA ASN A 112 9.76 -21.72 0.18
C ASN A 112 10.20 -20.98 1.45
N LYS A 113 10.28 -21.71 2.57
CA LYS A 113 10.75 -21.16 3.86
C LYS A 113 12.15 -20.55 3.78
N THR A 114 13.00 -21.05 2.89
CA THR A 114 14.34 -20.49 2.66
C THR A 114 14.25 -19.08 2.10
N GLU A 115 13.41 -18.85 1.09
CA GLU A 115 13.19 -17.51 0.51
C GLU A 115 12.68 -16.54 1.59
N TRP A 116 11.78 -16.98 2.47
CA TRP A 116 11.30 -16.12 3.54
C TRP A 116 12.39 -15.71 4.52
N ARG A 117 13.33 -16.63 4.82
CA ARG A 117 14.50 -16.33 5.66
C ARG A 117 15.37 -15.26 5.00
N GLU A 118 15.66 -15.42 3.71
CA GLU A 118 16.45 -14.49 2.92
C GLU A 118 15.79 -13.10 2.80
N ASN A 119 14.45 -13.07 2.67
CA ASN A 119 13.67 -11.84 2.68
C ASN A 119 13.81 -11.09 4.02
N ILE A 120 13.75 -11.81 5.15
CA ILE A 120 13.97 -11.21 6.48
C ILE A 120 15.40 -10.72 6.62
N ASP A 121 16.38 -11.52 6.22
CA ASP A 121 17.79 -11.14 6.29
C ASP A 121 18.06 -9.88 5.45
N THR A 122 17.43 -9.75 4.28
CA THR A 122 17.48 -8.55 3.44
C THR A 122 16.96 -7.31 4.18
N VAL A 123 15.78 -7.40 4.81
CA VAL A 123 15.21 -6.29 5.59
C VAL A 123 16.11 -5.90 6.76
N VAL A 124 16.68 -6.89 7.46
CA VAL A 124 17.61 -6.65 8.58
C VAL A 124 18.89 -5.97 8.10
N ILE A 125 19.46 -6.42 6.97
CA ILE A 125 20.65 -5.79 6.36
C ILE A 125 20.35 -4.35 6.00
N TRP A 126 19.22 -4.10 5.33
CA TRP A 126 18.83 -2.74 4.99
C TRP A 126 18.71 -1.86 6.21
N LEU A 127 18.13 -2.34 7.32
CA LEU A 127 17.96 -1.53 8.54
C LEU A 127 19.28 -1.32 9.31
N THR A 128 20.17 -2.31 9.34
CA THR A 128 21.31 -2.33 10.29
C THR A 128 22.68 -2.09 9.67
N LYS A 129 22.88 -2.41 8.38
CA LYS A 129 24.20 -2.39 7.74
C LYS A 129 24.36 -1.35 6.65
N GLU A 130 23.26 -0.98 5.99
CA GLU A 130 23.29 0.07 4.97
C GLU A 130 23.08 1.45 5.60
N ASP A 131 23.45 2.52 4.88
CA ASP A 131 23.23 3.91 5.31
C ASP A 131 21.90 4.47 4.77
#